data_AF-A0A2S7NW81-F1
#
_entry.id   AF-A0A2S7NW81-F1
#
_cell.length_a   1.000
_cell.length_b   1.000
_cell.length_c   1.000
_cell.angle_alpha   90.00
_cell.angle_beta   90.00
_cell.angle_gamma   90.00
#
_symmetry.space_group_name_H-M   'P 1'
#
loop_
_entity.id
_entity.type
_entity.pdbx_description
1 polymer ?
#
loop_
_entity_poly.entity_id
_entity_poly.type
_entity_poly.pdbx_seq_one_letter_code
_entity_poly.pdbx_strand_id
1 'polypeptide(L)'
;MLESGRYSDLTIKCGGKVFRVHRNVVCLQSKPLAAHVDGVFLEAVTGEINLPDDHPAILERLIKFLYTGDFDATPSPSEVVAEEPSGEVGSETVNGSLDTLTICTRIFVMAEKYDIPALKTLAKTKFEAAVSSDWNTSALSESLRLMYDGLPDSDRLLKDVAVAAAAGHVKELVDRGEFVALCKDNGDIAFDVLKASLSPTRKIKNCPWGGISHESHVSYSESQQEYYCSDCEDCFD
;
A
#
# COMPACT_ATOMS: atom_id res chain seq x y z
N MET A 1 -20.36 15.42 -6.11
CA MET A 1 -21.18 14.29 -6.59
C MET A 1 -21.33 13.22 -5.52
N LEU A 2 -20.23 12.76 -4.92
CA LEU A 2 -20.23 11.84 -3.78
C LEU A 2 -21.00 12.39 -2.56
N GLU A 3 -20.66 13.58 -2.08
CA GLU A 3 -21.22 14.16 -0.83
C GLU A 3 -22.74 14.33 -0.85
N SER A 4 -23.31 14.74 -1.99
CA SER A 4 -24.75 14.98 -2.10
C SER A 4 -25.56 13.70 -2.36
N GLY A 5 -24.92 12.62 -2.80
CA GLY A 5 -25.57 11.36 -3.19
C GLY A 5 -26.65 11.48 -4.28
N ARG A 6 -26.76 12.65 -4.93
CA ARG A 6 -27.80 12.89 -5.94
C ARG A 6 -27.52 12.07 -7.18
N TYR A 7 -28.53 11.32 -7.62
CA TYR A 7 -28.47 10.40 -8.77
C TYR A 7 -27.59 9.16 -8.54
N SER A 8 -27.29 8.81 -7.28
CA SER A 8 -26.66 7.54 -6.94
C SER A 8 -27.54 6.37 -7.37
N ASP A 9 -26.96 5.43 -8.10
CA ASP A 9 -27.58 4.19 -8.60
C ASP A 9 -26.87 2.93 -8.05
N LEU A 10 -25.97 3.11 -7.09
CA LEU A 10 -25.26 2.06 -6.36
C LEU A 10 -25.10 2.44 -4.89
N THR A 11 -25.25 1.45 -4.01
CA THR A 11 -25.00 1.57 -2.57
C THR A 11 -23.94 0.56 -2.15
N ILE A 12 -22.87 1.02 -1.50
CA ILE A 12 -21.85 0.15 -0.91
C ILE A 12 -21.99 0.21 0.61
N LYS A 13 -22.10 -0.94 1.26
CA LYS A 13 -22.22 -1.07 2.73
C LYS A 13 -20.95 -1.72 3.26
N CYS A 14 -20.39 -1.17 4.33
CA CYS A 14 -19.16 -1.66 4.95
C CYS A 14 -19.08 -1.20 6.42
N GLY A 15 -18.95 -2.14 7.36
CA GLY A 15 -18.79 -1.83 8.79
C GLY A 15 -19.84 -0.85 9.34
N GLY A 16 -21.11 -0.98 8.95
CA GLY A 16 -22.20 -0.08 9.34
C GLY A 16 -22.25 1.27 8.61
N LYS A 17 -21.22 1.64 7.83
CA LYS A 17 -21.26 2.79 6.93
C LYS A 17 -21.97 2.43 5.63
N VAL A 18 -22.71 3.41 5.10
CA VAL A 18 -23.45 3.30 3.84
C VAL A 18 -22.99 4.40 2.90
N PHE A 19 -22.47 4.01 1.74
CA PHE A 19 -21.95 4.91 0.72
C PHE A 19 -22.88 4.89 -0.50
N ARG A 20 -23.51 6.04 -0.78
CA ARG A 20 -24.33 6.24 -1.98
C ARG A 20 -23.44 6.71 -3.12
N VAL A 21 -23.19 5.85 -4.09
CA VAL A 21 -22.22 6.06 -5.17
C VAL A 21 -22.85 5.86 -6.55
N HIS A 22 -22.08 6.14 -7.59
CA HIS A 22 -22.52 6.09 -8.98
C HIS A 22 -21.79 4.96 -9.69
N ARG A 23 -22.54 4.06 -10.34
CA ARG A 23 -22.01 2.90 -11.07
C ARG A 23 -21.00 3.34 -12.11
N ASN A 24 -21.29 4.39 -12.87
CA ASN A 24 -20.39 4.89 -13.91
C ASN A 24 -19.05 5.44 -13.36
N VAL A 25 -18.99 5.86 -12.10
CA VAL A 25 -17.72 6.28 -11.46
C VAL A 25 -16.97 5.07 -10.95
N VAL A 26 -17.66 4.16 -10.25
CA VAL A 26 -17.03 3.02 -9.56
C VAL A 26 -16.66 1.89 -10.52
N CYS A 27 -17.60 1.46 -11.37
CA CYS A 27 -17.44 0.28 -12.22
C CYS A 27 -16.43 0.48 -13.36
N LEU A 28 -16.25 1.73 -13.82
CA LEU A 28 -15.24 2.06 -14.83
C LEU A 28 -13.81 1.97 -14.29
N GLN A 29 -13.65 2.06 -12.97
CA GLN A 29 -12.33 2.13 -12.31
C GLN A 29 -11.96 0.87 -11.56
N SER A 30 -12.91 -0.03 -11.28
CA SER A 30 -12.67 -1.28 -10.58
C SER A 30 -13.48 -2.41 -11.21
N LYS A 31 -12.80 -3.36 -11.85
CA LYS A 31 -13.45 -4.55 -12.44
C LYS A 31 -14.07 -5.45 -11.37
N PRO A 32 -13.42 -5.72 -10.21
CA PRO A 32 -14.05 -6.50 -9.14
C PRO A 32 -15.33 -5.84 -8.61
N LEU A 33 -15.36 -4.50 -8.43
CA LEU A 33 -16.60 -3.82 -8.01
C LEU A 33 -17.66 -3.83 -9.11
N ALA A 34 -17.27 -3.68 -10.38
CA ALA A 34 -18.19 -3.82 -11.52
C ALA A 34 -18.81 -5.22 -11.58
N ALA A 35 -18.02 -6.26 -11.34
CA ALA A 35 -18.46 -7.65 -11.39
C ALA A 35 -19.59 -7.97 -10.39
N HIS A 36 -19.66 -7.27 -9.26
CA HIS A 36 -20.78 -7.41 -8.33
C HIS A 36 -22.11 -6.98 -8.94
N VAL A 37 -22.10 -5.97 -9.82
CA VAL A 37 -23.34 -5.35 -10.34
C VAL A 37 -23.61 -5.66 -11.81
N ASP A 38 -22.67 -6.23 -12.54
CA ASP A 38 -22.81 -6.64 -13.94
C ASP A 38 -23.39 -8.06 -14.10
N GLY A 39 -23.54 -8.79 -13.00
CA GLY A 39 -24.06 -10.16 -13.00
C GLY A 39 -25.60 -10.26 -13.03
N VAL A 40 -26.09 -11.48 -12.82
CA VAL A 40 -27.52 -11.78 -12.59
C VAL A 40 -27.86 -11.98 -11.11
N PHE A 41 -26.89 -11.72 -10.24
CA PHE A 41 -27.03 -11.87 -8.80
C PHE A 41 -27.81 -10.72 -8.18
N LEU A 42 -28.16 -10.87 -6.90
CA LEU A 42 -29.06 -9.95 -6.20
C LEU A 42 -28.53 -8.51 -6.24
N GLU A 43 -27.22 -8.33 -6.16
CA GLU A 43 -26.50 -7.07 -6.18
C GLU A 43 -26.71 -6.28 -7.48
N ALA A 44 -26.80 -6.97 -8.61
CA ALA A 44 -27.10 -6.34 -9.90
C ALA A 44 -28.52 -5.80 -9.98
N VAL A 45 -29.46 -6.45 -9.28
CA VAL A 45 -30.88 -6.08 -9.21
C VAL A 45 -31.14 -5.01 -8.14
N THR A 46 -30.52 -5.15 -6.98
CA THR A 46 -30.70 -4.22 -5.84
C THR A 46 -29.84 -2.97 -5.95
N GLY A 47 -28.73 -3.04 -6.70
CA GLY A 47 -27.72 -1.99 -6.70
C GLY A 47 -27.04 -1.85 -5.34
N GLU A 48 -26.97 -2.92 -4.55
CA GLU A 48 -26.32 -2.93 -3.24
C GLU A 48 -25.16 -3.92 -3.19
N ILE A 49 -23.98 -3.45 -2.80
CA ILE A 49 -22.79 -4.28 -2.52
C ILE A 49 -22.53 -4.23 -1.01
N ASN A 50 -22.33 -5.39 -0.39
CA ASN A 50 -21.97 -5.49 1.02
C ASN A 50 -20.55 -6.03 1.18
N LEU A 51 -19.68 -5.28 1.86
CA LEU A 51 -18.26 -5.56 2.05
C LEU A 51 -17.95 -5.60 3.56
N PRO A 52 -18.41 -6.64 4.28
CA PRO A 52 -18.28 -6.70 5.74
C PRO A 52 -16.84 -6.88 6.21
N ASP A 53 -15.99 -7.52 5.41
CA ASP A 53 -14.60 -7.84 5.78
C ASP A 53 -13.63 -6.67 5.55
N ASP A 54 -14.10 -5.57 4.95
CA ASP A 54 -13.26 -4.40 4.68
C ASP A 54 -13.28 -3.39 5.84
N HIS A 55 -12.18 -2.64 5.96
CA HIS A 55 -12.10 -1.56 6.93
C HIS A 55 -12.86 -0.31 6.43
N PRO A 56 -13.92 0.15 7.12
CA PRO A 56 -14.84 1.17 6.61
C PRO A 56 -14.17 2.52 6.36
N ALA A 57 -13.17 2.90 7.17
CA ALA A 57 -12.42 4.15 6.98
C ALA A 57 -11.44 4.10 5.80
N ILE A 58 -10.92 2.92 5.45
CA ILE A 58 -10.04 2.73 4.29
C ILE A 58 -10.89 2.71 3.02
N LEU A 59 -12.02 2.01 3.05
CA LEU A 59 -12.95 1.98 1.94
C LEU A 59 -13.50 3.37 1.61
N GLU A 60 -13.80 4.19 2.63
CA GLU A 60 -14.21 5.58 2.42
C GLU A 60 -13.14 6.39 1.66
N ARG A 61 -11.85 6.21 2.00
CA ARG A 61 -10.73 6.87 1.29
C ARG A 61 -10.60 6.40 -0.15
N LEU A 62 -10.74 5.09 -0.39
CA LEU A 62 -10.78 4.53 -1.75
C LEU A 62 -11.96 5.10 -2.55
N ILE A 63 -13.16 5.15 -1.96
CA ILE A 63 -14.33 5.72 -2.63
C ILE A 63 -14.10 7.20 -2.94
N LYS A 64 -13.55 7.99 -2.02
CA LYS A 64 -13.20 9.40 -2.30
C LYS A 64 -12.24 9.51 -3.49
N PHE A 65 -11.19 8.68 -3.52
CA PHE A 65 -10.26 8.63 -4.65
C PHE A 65 -10.96 8.39 -5.98
N LEU A 66 -11.95 7.49 -6.05
CA LEU A 66 -12.69 7.24 -7.29
C LEU A 66 -13.38 8.50 -7.85
N TYR A 67 -13.69 9.49 -7.01
CA TYR A 67 -14.31 10.76 -7.44
C TYR A 67 -13.32 11.91 -7.63
N THR A 68 -12.22 11.92 -6.89
CA THR A 68 -11.32 13.07 -6.79
C THR A 68 -9.95 12.82 -7.43
N GLY A 69 -9.58 11.55 -7.64
CA GLY A 69 -8.23 11.14 -8.01
C GLY A 69 -7.23 11.21 -6.85
N ASP A 70 -7.66 11.49 -5.62
CA ASP A 70 -6.78 11.57 -4.45
C ASP A 70 -7.43 10.98 -3.19
N PHE A 71 -6.60 10.51 -2.26
CA PHE A 71 -7.04 10.05 -0.93
C PHE A 71 -6.31 10.78 0.18
N ASP A 72 -6.98 11.01 1.31
CA ASP A 72 -6.36 11.63 2.47
C ASP A 72 -5.54 10.61 3.27
N ALA A 73 -4.23 10.81 3.33
CA ALA A 73 -3.32 9.95 4.10
C ALA A 73 -3.15 10.42 5.54
N THR A 74 -3.81 11.51 5.95
CA THR A 74 -3.67 12.03 7.31
C THR A 74 -4.42 11.14 8.32
N PRO A 75 -3.80 10.84 9.46
CA PRO A 75 -4.46 10.22 10.60
C PRO A 75 -5.59 11.11 11.11
N SER A 76 -6.81 10.58 11.22
CA SER A 76 -7.92 11.33 11.81
C SER A 76 -8.17 10.89 13.26
N PRO A 77 -8.27 11.80 14.23
CA PRO A 77 -8.55 11.48 15.63
C PRO A 77 -9.87 10.74 15.86
N SER A 78 -10.81 10.86 14.92
CA SER A 78 -12.15 10.25 15.00
C SER A 78 -12.18 8.78 14.54
N GLU A 79 -11.04 8.18 14.23
CA GLU A 79 -10.94 6.78 13.76
C GLU A 79 -10.82 5.76 14.90
N VAL A 80 -10.94 6.21 16.15
CA VAL A 80 -11.29 5.34 17.27
C VAL A 80 -12.72 4.85 17.09
N VAL A 81 -12.87 3.60 16.68
CA VAL A 81 -14.17 2.97 16.44
C VAL A 81 -14.98 3.01 17.73
N ALA A 82 -16.14 3.67 17.72
CA ALA A 82 -17.09 3.60 18.82
C ALA A 82 -17.57 2.15 18.96
N GLU A 83 -17.35 1.54 20.13
CA GLU A 83 -17.83 0.20 20.45
C GLU A 83 -19.36 0.18 20.56
N GLU A 84 -20.01 -0.77 19.87
CA GLU A 84 -21.28 -1.34 20.32
C GLU A 84 -20.96 -2.74 20.89
N PRO A 85 -21.42 -3.09 22.10
CA PRO A 85 -21.06 -4.35 22.74
C PRO A 85 -21.94 -5.46 22.17
N SER A 86 -21.38 -6.28 21.29
CA SER A 86 -21.96 -7.59 20.95
C SER A 86 -20.84 -8.61 20.86
N GLY A 87 -20.92 -9.60 21.75
CA GLY A 87 -19.85 -10.54 22.03
C GLY A 87 -19.61 -11.61 20.96
N GLU A 88 -18.54 -12.34 21.25
CA GLU A 88 -18.10 -13.63 20.72
C GLU A 88 -17.04 -13.63 19.61
N VAL A 89 -15.80 -13.75 20.10
CA VAL A 89 -14.66 -14.60 19.71
C VAL A 89 -14.23 -14.66 18.23
N GLY A 90 -13.06 -14.03 17.98
CA GLY A 90 -12.09 -14.51 16.99
C GLY A 90 -11.85 -13.61 15.78
N SER A 91 -11.29 -12.43 15.98
CA SER A 91 -10.46 -11.78 14.95
C SER A 91 -9.57 -10.73 15.61
N GLU A 92 -8.30 -10.68 15.20
CA GLU A 92 -7.27 -9.81 15.75
C GLU A 92 -7.63 -8.32 15.55
N THR A 93 -8.28 -7.73 16.56
CA THR A 93 -8.53 -6.29 16.62
C THR A 93 -7.22 -5.59 16.92
N VAL A 94 -6.53 -5.10 15.88
CA VAL A 94 -5.38 -4.19 16.02
C VAL A 94 -5.90 -2.84 16.51
N ASN A 95 -5.86 -2.65 17.84
CA ASN A 95 -6.14 -1.39 18.53
C ASN A 95 -4.97 -0.41 18.34
N GLY A 96 -4.81 0.15 17.14
CA GLY A 96 -3.78 1.14 16.81
C GLY A 96 -4.38 2.38 16.16
N SER A 97 -3.97 3.57 16.63
CA SER A 97 -4.08 4.82 15.89
C SER A 97 -3.57 4.59 14.46
N LEU A 98 -4.37 4.93 13.46
CA LEU A 98 -4.00 4.66 12.08
C LEU A 98 -3.00 5.72 11.59
N ASP A 99 -1.73 5.35 11.51
CA ASP A 99 -0.66 6.24 11.04
C ASP A 99 -0.61 6.32 9.50
N THR A 100 0.02 7.37 8.96
CA THR A 100 0.14 7.61 7.51
C THR A 100 0.68 6.40 6.76
N LEU A 101 1.70 5.71 7.31
CA LEU A 101 2.25 4.48 6.73
C LEU A 101 1.20 3.38 6.66
N THR A 102 0.49 3.12 7.76
CA THR A 102 -0.56 2.12 7.84
C THR A 102 -1.74 2.46 6.93
N ILE A 103 -2.14 3.74 6.83
CA ILE A 103 -3.18 4.21 5.88
C ILE A 103 -2.77 3.86 4.45
N CYS A 104 -1.57 4.29 4.04
CA CYS A 104 -1.07 4.05 2.68
C CYS A 104 -0.97 2.55 2.38
N THR A 105 -0.48 1.75 3.32
CA THR A 105 -0.40 0.28 3.17
C THR A 105 -1.79 -0.35 3.00
N ARG A 106 -2.75 -0.02 3.87
CA ARG A 106 -4.10 -0.58 3.79
C ARG A 106 -4.81 -0.18 2.50
N ILE A 107 -4.60 1.07 2.05
CA ILE A 107 -5.11 1.52 0.74
C ILE A 107 -4.45 0.78 -0.40
N PHE A 108 -3.14 0.54 -0.35
CA PHE A 108 -2.44 -0.23 -1.38
C PHE A 108 -2.98 -1.66 -1.48
N VAL A 109 -3.13 -2.35 -0.34
CA VAL A 109 -3.72 -3.70 -0.28
C VAL A 109 -5.14 -3.71 -0.84
N MET A 110 -5.95 -2.72 -0.47
CA MET A 110 -7.33 -2.60 -0.95
C MET A 110 -7.39 -2.26 -2.44
N ALA A 111 -6.46 -1.45 -2.94
CA ALA A 111 -6.34 -1.12 -4.36
C ALA A 111 -5.91 -2.34 -5.19
N GLU A 112 -5.09 -3.24 -4.65
CA GLU A 112 -4.81 -4.54 -5.26
C GLU A 112 -6.05 -5.42 -5.28
N LYS A 113 -6.75 -5.56 -4.14
CA LYS A 113 -8.00 -6.34 -4.03
C LYS A 113 -9.05 -5.90 -5.06
N TYR A 114 -9.18 -4.59 -5.28
CA TYR A 114 -10.18 -4.02 -6.17
C TYR A 114 -9.66 -3.69 -7.57
N ASP A 115 -8.46 -4.13 -7.95
CA ASP A 115 -7.83 -3.87 -9.26
C ASP A 115 -7.95 -2.39 -9.66
N ILE A 116 -7.38 -1.50 -8.83
CA ILE A 116 -7.32 -0.04 -9.07
C ILE A 116 -5.86 0.42 -9.18
N PRO A 117 -5.19 0.22 -10.34
CA PRO A 117 -3.75 0.48 -10.48
C PRO A 117 -3.34 1.93 -10.16
N ALA A 118 -4.17 2.91 -10.53
CA ALA A 118 -3.89 4.32 -10.24
C ALA A 118 -3.83 4.61 -8.73
N LEU A 119 -4.69 3.95 -7.94
CA LEU A 119 -4.67 4.07 -6.47
C LEU A 119 -3.47 3.36 -5.86
N LYS A 120 -3.06 2.19 -6.38
CA LYS A 120 -1.81 1.52 -5.96
C LYS A 120 -0.61 2.43 -6.14
N THR A 121 -0.47 3.04 -7.32
CA THR A 121 0.64 3.98 -7.61
C THR A 121 0.64 5.15 -6.64
N LEU A 122 -0.52 5.79 -6.43
CA LEU A 122 -0.63 6.93 -5.51
C LEU A 122 -0.33 6.54 -4.06
N ALA A 123 -0.82 5.39 -3.60
CA ALA A 123 -0.55 4.87 -2.26
C ALA A 123 0.93 4.59 -2.04
N LYS A 124 1.62 4.03 -3.04
CA LYS A 124 3.07 3.86 -3.03
C LYS A 124 3.80 5.20 -2.92
N THR A 125 3.44 6.20 -3.73
CA THR A 125 4.08 7.53 -3.66
C THR A 125 3.91 8.19 -2.29
N LYS A 126 2.72 8.10 -1.70
CA LYS A 126 2.48 8.67 -0.35
C LYS A 126 3.19 7.87 0.74
N PHE A 127 3.30 6.54 0.59
CA PHE A 127 4.08 5.70 1.49
C PHE A 127 5.57 6.04 1.42
N GLU A 128 6.15 6.20 0.24
CA GLU A 128 7.56 6.59 0.04
C GLU A 128 7.88 7.92 0.73
N ALA A 129 6.97 8.90 0.62
CA ALA A 129 7.12 10.17 1.31
C ALA A 129 7.10 9.99 2.84
N ALA A 130 6.13 9.24 3.36
CA ALA A 130 5.99 9.02 4.80
C ALA A 130 7.14 8.18 5.40
N VAL A 131 7.58 7.13 4.72
CA VAL A 131 8.61 6.21 5.25
C VAL A 131 9.98 6.89 5.34
N SER A 132 10.21 7.93 4.55
CA SER A 132 11.44 8.71 4.62
C SER A 132 11.66 9.40 5.99
N SER A 133 10.58 9.72 6.71
CA SER A 133 10.63 10.31 8.06
C SER A 133 10.21 9.34 9.16
N ASP A 134 9.24 8.46 8.87
CA ASP A 134 8.51 7.70 9.88
C ASP A 134 8.97 6.23 9.96
N TRP A 135 10.10 5.87 9.33
CA TRP A 135 10.67 4.51 9.35
C TRP A 135 10.94 3.99 10.77
N ASN A 136 11.18 4.88 11.72
CA ASN A 136 11.48 4.58 13.12
C ASN A 136 10.23 4.53 14.01
N THR A 137 9.05 4.25 13.45
CA THR A 137 7.80 4.11 14.19
C THR A 137 7.31 2.67 14.14
N SER A 138 6.41 2.29 15.06
CA SER A 138 5.75 0.97 15.00
C SER A 138 4.93 0.77 13.72
N ALA A 139 4.52 1.87 13.07
CA ALA A 139 3.76 1.85 11.83
C ALA A 139 4.53 1.18 10.69
N LEU A 140 5.86 1.32 10.60
CA LEU A 140 6.64 0.58 9.59
C LEU A 140 6.52 -0.94 9.80
N SER A 141 6.58 -1.40 11.05
CA SER A 141 6.47 -2.82 11.38
C SER A 141 5.06 -3.36 11.11
N GLU A 142 4.02 -2.59 11.46
CA GLU A 142 2.64 -2.93 11.13
C GLU A 142 2.42 -2.97 9.61
N SER A 143 2.93 -1.97 8.88
CA SER A 143 2.88 -1.91 7.42
C SER A 143 3.56 -3.13 6.77
N LEU A 144 4.75 -3.52 7.23
CA LEU A 144 5.42 -4.73 6.73
C LEU A 144 4.57 -5.98 6.97
N ARG A 145 4.00 -6.15 8.17
CA ARG A 145 3.08 -7.26 8.46
C ARG A 145 1.90 -7.28 7.48
N LEU A 146 1.19 -6.17 7.37
CA LEU A 146 0.02 -6.03 6.50
C LEU A 146 0.34 -6.30 5.02
N MET A 147 1.52 -5.91 4.54
CA MET A 147 1.94 -6.17 3.16
C MET A 147 2.18 -7.66 2.91
N TYR A 148 2.84 -8.36 3.83
CA TYR A 148 3.15 -9.79 3.66
C TYR A 148 1.91 -10.67 3.86
N ASP A 149 0.98 -10.25 4.71
CA ASP A 149 -0.29 -10.97 4.93
C ASP A 149 -1.33 -10.68 3.84
N GLY A 150 -1.35 -9.46 3.31
CA GLY A 150 -2.43 -8.97 2.43
C GLY A 150 -2.12 -8.95 0.94
N LEU A 151 -0.85 -9.07 0.53
CA LEU A 151 -0.45 -9.01 -0.89
C LEU A 151 0.16 -10.34 -1.35
N PRO A 152 -0.10 -10.76 -2.60
CA PRO A 152 0.55 -11.93 -3.17
C PRO A 152 2.08 -11.75 -3.23
N ASP A 153 2.82 -12.86 -3.27
CA ASP A 153 4.30 -12.83 -3.33
C ASP A 153 4.84 -12.11 -4.57
N SER A 154 4.08 -12.15 -5.67
CA SER A 154 4.40 -11.45 -6.91
C SER A 154 4.26 -9.93 -6.81
N ASP A 155 3.45 -9.42 -5.88
CA ASP A 155 3.28 -7.98 -5.70
C ASP A 155 4.31 -7.43 -4.71
N ARG A 156 5.49 -7.14 -5.26
CA ARG A 156 6.65 -6.64 -4.54
C ARG A 156 6.74 -5.12 -4.48
N LEU A 157 5.85 -4.40 -5.18
CA LEU A 157 6.00 -2.96 -5.43
C LEU A 157 6.10 -2.11 -4.16
N LEU A 158 5.27 -2.39 -3.14
CA LEU A 158 5.33 -1.71 -1.85
C LEU A 158 6.23 -2.44 -0.86
N LYS A 159 6.28 -3.78 -0.92
CA LYS A 159 7.15 -4.64 -0.08
C LYS A 159 8.61 -4.21 -0.21
N ASP A 160 9.10 -4.03 -1.43
CA ASP A 160 10.50 -3.69 -1.68
C ASP A 160 10.84 -2.28 -1.17
N VAL A 161 9.90 -1.32 -1.24
CA VAL A 161 10.09 0.03 -0.68
C VAL A 161 10.24 -0.03 0.84
N ALA A 162 9.34 -0.75 1.52
CA ALA A 162 9.36 -0.88 2.98
C ALA A 162 10.57 -1.68 3.46
N VAL A 163 10.93 -2.76 2.75
CA VAL A 163 12.12 -3.57 3.01
C VAL A 163 13.39 -2.75 2.82
N ALA A 164 13.49 -1.94 1.76
CA ALA A 164 14.64 -1.06 1.54
C ALA A 164 14.79 -0.01 2.64
N ALA A 165 13.67 0.59 3.08
CA ALA A 165 13.67 1.53 4.20
C ALA A 165 14.13 0.83 5.50
N ALA A 166 13.60 -0.35 5.79
CA ALA A 166 13.98 -1.12 6.97
C ALA A 166 15.45 -1.55 6.92
N ALA A 167 15.94 -2.01 5.77
CA ALA A 167 17.33 -2.41 5.57
C ALA A 167 18.31 -1.23 5.73
N GLY A 168 17.95 -0.04 5.23
CA GLY A 168 18.75 1.17 5.39
C GLY A 168 18.92 1.63 6.85
N HIS A 169 18.00 1.22 7.73
CA HIS A 169 17.96 1.57 9.14
C HIS A 169 17.97 0.34 10.08
N VAL A 170 18.47 -0.80 9.58
CA VAL A 170 18.34 -2.08 10.30
C VAL A 170 19.06 -2.06 11.63
N LYS A 171 20.15 -1.30 11.77
CA LYS A 171 20.94 -1.19 13.00
C LYS A 171 20.14 -0.56 14.14
N GLU A 172 19.29 0.42 13.82
CA GLU A 172 18.39 1.06 14.77
C GLU A 172 17.12 0.24 15.01
N LEU A 173 16.61 -0.41 13.97
CA LEU A 173 15.39 -1.20 14.07
C LEU A 173 15.56 -2.48 14.90
N VAL A 174 16.74 -3.11 14.90
CA VAL A 174 16.99 -4.32 15.72
C VAL A 174 16.95 -4.07 17.23
N ASP A 175 17.10 -2.81 17.67
CA ASP A 175 16.94 -2.43 19.08
C ASP A 175 15.46 -2.17 19.45
N ARG A 176 14.55 -2.19 18.47
CA ARG A 176 13.12 -1.97 18.67
C ARG A 176 12.38 -3.29 18.82
N GLY A 177 11.74 -3.48 19.97
CA GLY A 177 11.12 -4.75 20.34
C GLY A 177 10.03 -5.21 19.36
N GLU A 178 9.24 -4.29 18.81
CA GLU A 178 8.18 -4.59 17.85
C GLU A 178 8.73 -5.08 16.50
N PHE A 179 9.85 -4.54 16.04
CA PHE A 179 10.48 -4.97 14.79
C PHE A 179 11.14 -6.35 14.96
N VAL A 180 11.81 -6.57 16.10
CA VAL A 180 12.36 -7.89 16.44
C VAL A 180 11.27 -8.96 16.55
N ALA A 181 10.13 -8.63 17.15
CA ALA A 181 8.98 -9.53 17.21
C ALA A 181 8.47 -9.85 15.80
N LEU A 182 8.29 -8.84 14.95
CA LEU A 182 7.89 -9.04 13.55
C LEU A 182 8.82 -10.00 12.79
N CYS A 183 10.13 -9.79 12.87
CA CYS A 183 11.11 -10.65 12.19
C CYS A 183 11.11 -12.09 12.73
N LYS A 184 10.75 -12.31 14.00
CA LYS A 184 10.62 -13.65 14.58
C LYS A 184 9.32 -14.33 14.17
N ASP A 185 8.23 -13.56 14.07
CA ASP A 185 6.92 -14.05 13.68
C ASP A 185 6.86 -14.39 12.18
N ASN A 186 7.55 -13.60 11.34
CA ASN A 186 7.60 -13.78 9.90
C ASN A 186 9.05 -13.77 9.38
N GLY A 187 9.56 -14.96 9.10
CA GLY A 187 10.93 -15.18 8.64
C GLY A 187 11.20 -14.63 7.24
N ASP A 188 10.20 -14.49 6.38
CA ASP A 188 10.36 -13.94 5.03
C ASP A 188 10.67 -12.44 5.08
N ILE A 189 10.01 -11.71 5.99
CA ILE A 189 10.32 -10.30 6.26
C ILE A 189 11.77 -10.18 6.73
N ALA A 190 12.19 -11.01 7.67
CA ALA A 190 13.56 -11.00 8.18
C ALA A 190 14.59 -11.31 7.09
N PHE A 191 14.31 -12.30 6.25
CA PHE A 191 15.17 -12.70 5.14
C PHE A 191 15.30 -11.58 4.10
N ASP A 192 14.20 -10.95 3.71
CA ASP A 192 14.21 -9.89 2.71
C ASP A 192 14.91 -8.62 3.22
N VAL A 193 14.69 -8.24 4.48
CA VAL A 193 15.43 -7.12 5.10
C VAL A 193 16.93 -7.44 5.19
N LEU A 194 17.29 -8.66 5.60
CA LEU A 194 18.69 -9.08 5.64
C LEU A 194 19.31 -9.03 4.25
N LYS A 195 18.64 -9.59 3.24
CA LYS A 195 19.10 -9.59 1.85
C LYS A 195 19.30 -8.15 1.36
N ALA A 196 18.33 -7.27 1.57
CA ALA A 196 18.42 -5.87 1.19
C ALA A 196 19.51 -5.10 1.97
N SER A 197 19.80 -5.47 3.22
CA SER A 197 20.86 -4.85 4.02
C SER A 197 22.28 -5.23 3.57
N LEU A 198 22.41 -6.40 2.94
CA LEU A 198 23.66 -6.90 2.36
C LEU A 198 23.84 -6.44 0.91
N SER A 199 22.74 -6.14 0.22
CA SER A 199 22.80 -5.47 -1.07
C SER A 199 23.47 -4.11 -0.91
N PRO A 200 24.52 -3.80 -1.70
CA PRO A 200 25.08 -2.46 -1.68
C PRO A 200 23.95 -1.49 -2.03
N THR A 201 23.70 -0.48 -1.20
CA THR A 201 22.84 0.67 -1.55
C THR A 201 23.50 1.38 -2.73
N ARG A 202 23.27 0.88 -3.94
CA ARG A 202 23.85 1.43 -5.16
C ARG A 202 23.09 2.68 -5.48
N LYS A 203 23.63 3.82 -5.03
CA LYS A 203 23.41 5.08 -5.74
C LYS A 203 23.73 4.79 -7.20
N ILE A 204 22.79 5.03 -8.10
CA ILE A 204 23.10 5.02 -9.54
C ILE A 204 24.23 6.04 -9.68
N LYS A 205 25.41 5.55 -10.04
CA LYS A 205 26.56 6.44 -10.25
C LYS A 205 26.33 7.13 -11.57
N ASN A 206 26.45 8.45 -11.57
CA ASN A 206 26.48 9.20 -12.81
C ASN A 206 27.61 8.67 -13.69
N CYS A 207 27.31 8.48 -14.97
CA CYS A 207 28.29 8.09 -15.96
C CYS A 207 29.49 9.07 -15.91
N PRO A 208 30.74 8.61 -15.83
CA PRO A 208 31.92 9.49 -15.76
C PRO A 208 32.05 10.39 -16.98
N TRP A 209 31.52 9.94 -18.12
CA TRP A 209 31.63 10.60 -19.41
C TRP A 209 30.44 11.51 -19.73
N GLY A 210 29.23 11.10 -19.35
CA GLY A 210 27.98 11.83 -19.63
C GLY A 210 27.33 12.51 -18.42
N GLY A 211 27.83 12.29 -17.22
CA GLY A 211 27.25 12.83 -16.00
C GLY A 211 25.76 12.47 -15.85
N ILE A 212 24.95 13.48 -15.54
CA ILE A 212 23.50 13.35 -15.29
C ILE A 212 22.73 13.05 -16.59
N SER A 213 23.21 13.47 -17.76
CA SER A 213 22.47 13.23 -19.01
C SER A 213 22.40 11.76 -19.42
N HIS A 214 23.29 10.92 -18.89
CA HIS A 214 23.28 9.48 -19.13
C HIS A 214 22.72 8.68 -17.94
N GLU A 215 22.20 9.33 -16.88
CA GLU A 215 21.75 8.65 -15.66
C GLU A 215 20.68 7.58 -15.94
N SER A 216 19.75 7.86 -16.87
CA SER A 216 18.70 6.91 -17.31
C SER A 216 19.22 5.75 -18.17
N HIS A 217 20.48 5.81 -18.60
CA HIS A 217 21.14 4.85 -19.49
C HIS A 217 22.27 4.08 -18.79
N VAL A 218 22.43 4.29 -17.47
CA VAL A 218 23.36 3.53 -16.64
C VAL A 218 22.63 2.32 -16.04
N SER A 219 23.18 1.15 -16.29
CA SER A 219 22.78 -0.12 -15.67
C SER A 219 23.93 -0.67 -14.83
N TYR A 220 23.65 -1.58 -13.91
CA TYR A 220 24.69 -2.18 -13.07
C TYR A 220 24.76 -3.69 -13.30
N SER A 221 25.96 -4.21 -13.47
CA SER A 221 26.23 -5.64 -13.70
C SER A 221 26.62 -6.32 -12.38
N GLU A 222 25.71 -7.12 -11.82
CA GLU A 222 25.97 -7.87 -10.58
C GLU A 222 27.13 -8.86 -10.67
N SER A 223 27.32 -9.46 -11.84
CA SER A 223 28.36 -10.46 -12.08
C SER A 223 29.76 -9.86 -12.18
N GLN A 224 29.87 -8.62 -12.66
CA GLN A 224 31.14 -7.93 -12.90
C GLN A 224 31.48 -6.88 -11.84
N GLN A 225 30.53 -6.52 -10.99
CA GLN A 225 30.69 -5.46 -9.99
C GLN A 225 30.92 -4.04 -10.53
N GLU A 226 30.63 -3.82 -11.82
CA GLU A 226 30.79 -2.54 -12.53
C GLU A 226 29.44 -1.99 -13.06
N TYR A 227 29.38 -0.68 -13.27
CA TYR A 227 28.29 0.00 -13.98
C TYR A 227 28.56 -0.01 -15.48
N TYR A 228 27.50 -0.12 -16.29
CA TYR A 228 27.55 -0.07 -17.75
C TYR A 228 26.66 1.07 -18.25
N CYS A 229 27.20 1.95 -19.08
CA CYS A 229 26.43 3.00 -19.73
C CYS A 229 26.12 2.60 -21.17
N SER A 230 24.84 2.47 -21.53
CA SER A 230 24.44 2.07 -22.89
C SER A 230 24.80 3.10 -23.95
N ASP A 231 24.90 4.38 -23.58
CA ASP A 231 25.22 5.47 -24.51
C ASP A 231 26.73 5.61 -24.75
N CYS A 232 27.54 5.20 -23.77
CA CYS A 232 29.00 5.16 -23.91
C CYS A 232 29.51 3.80 -24.38
N GLU A 233 28.66 2.77 -24.32
CA GLU A 233 29.03 1.36 -24.53
C GLU A 233 30.24 0.92 -23.69
N ASP A 234 30.38 1.49 -22.49
CA ASP A 234 31.57 1.32 -21.65
C ASP A 234 31.21 1.07 -20.18
N CYS A 235 32.11 0.37 -19.47
CA CYS A 235 31.98 -0.02 -18.08
C CYS A 235 32.79 0.90 -17.16
N PHE A 236 32.29 1.18 -15.96
CA PHE A 236 32.95 2.02 -14.97
C PHE A 236 32.64 1.59 -13.52
N ASP A 237 33.56 1.93 -12.62
CA ASP A 237 33.48 1.57 -11.19
C ASP A 237 32.49 2.41 -10.37
#